data_AF-A0A6V7XKK5-F1
#
_entry.id   AF-A0A6V7XKK5-F1
#
_cell.length_a   1.000
_cell.length_b   1.000
_cell.length_c   1.000
_cell.angle_alpha   90.00
_cell.angle_beta   90.00
_cell.angle_gamma   90.00
#
_symmetry.space_group_name_H-M   'P 1'
#
loop_
_entity.id
_entity.type
_entity.pdbx_description
1 polymer ?
#
loop_
_entity_poly.entity_id
_entity_poly.type
_entity_poly.pdbx_seq_one_letter_code
_entity_poly.pdbx_strand_id
1 'polypeptide(L)'
;MSEKKTESLGRPEDDKSLDLVIKLTTQLAKNLKEAEETNKLLVEAREYIESVCGVGSKLTAKRGLKRSHSHSSTSPTKKKYCFFCNIYVMNEDYNAHLESDKHIELVKLNKLTPPTSSSKMDN
;
A
#
# COMPACT_ATOMS: atom_id res chain seq x y z
N MET A 1 54.91 -10.71 51.04
CA MET A 1 54.14 -11.17 49.87
C MET A 1 52.78 -10.52 49.95
N SER A 2 52.47 -9.65 49.00
CA SER A 2 51.35 -8.71 49.07
C SER A 2 50.00 -9.39 48.82
N GLU A 3 49.05 -9.05 49.68
CA GLU A 3 47.65 -9.44 49.62
C GLU A 3 47.02 -8.91 48.32
N LYS A 4 46.51 -9.80 47.47
CA LYS A 4 45.72 -9.42 46.30
C LYS A 4 44.32 -9.05 46.78
N LYS A 5 44.10 -7.75 46.95
CA LYS A 5 42.80 -7.09 47.07
C LYS A 5 42.00 -7.40 45.80
N THR A 6 41.02 -8.29 45.91
CA THR A 6 40.00 -8.49 44.89
C THR A 6 39.04 -7.31 44.93
N GLU A 7 39.24 -6.38 43.99
CA GLU A 7 38.29 -5.30 43.74
C GLU A 7 36.98 -5.90 43.24
N SER A 8 35.96 -5.80 44.09
CA SER A 8 34.58 -6.01 43.72
C SER A 8 34.19 -5.00 42.64
N LEU A 9 33.99 -5.48 41.41
CA LEU A 9 33.31 -4.74 40.36
C LEU A 9 31.85 -4.54 40.79
N GLY A 10 31.62 -3.44 41.52
CA GLY A 10 30.29 -2.90 41.75
C GLY A 10 29.67 -2.60 40.39
N ARG A 11 28.60 -3.32 40.07
CA ARG A 11 27.76 -3.10 38.89
C ARG A 11 26.94 -1.83 39.16
N PRO A 12 27.15 -0.71 38.44
CA PRO A 12 26.42 0.51 38.73
C PRO A 12 25.18 0.59 37.82
N GLU A 13 24.00 0.64 38.45
CA GLU A 13 22.87 1.48 38.00
C GLU A 13 22.06 1.08 36.74
N ASP A 14 21.57 -0.16 36.66
CA ASP A 14 20.94 -0.68 35.43
C ASP A 14 19.38 -0.69 35.38
N ASP A 15 18.67 -0.40 36.47
CA ASP A 15 17.21 -0.70 36.54
C ASP A 15 16.33 0.26 35.70
N LYS A 16 16.70 1.54 35.63
CA LYS A 16 15.97 2.54 34.80
C LYS A 16 16.25 2.35 33.31
N SER A 17 17.45 1.86 32.98
CA SER A 17 17.85 1.53 31.61
C SER A 17 17.05 0.33 31.10
N LEU A 18 16.89 -0.69 31.95
CA LEU A 18 16.09 -1.87 31.63
C LEU A 18 14.60 -1.55 31.44
N ASP A 19 14.01 -0.71 32.29
CA ASP A 19 12.63 -0.24 32.15
C ASP A 19 12.40 0.52 30.83
N LEU A 20 13.34 1.37 30.43
CA LEU A 20 13.28 2.07 29.15
C LEU A 20 13.37 1.10 27.97
N VAL A 21 14.26 0.09 28.05
CA VAL A 21 14.38 -0.95 27.02
C VAL A 21 13.09 -1.76 26.91
N ILE A 22 12.44 -2.11 28.02
CA ILE A 22 11.16 -2.83 28.04
C ILE A 22 10.05 -1.98 27.41
N LYS A 23 9.98 -0.68 27.71
CA LYS A 23 9.00 0.24 27.12
C LYS A 23 9.20 0.38 25.61
N LEU A 24 10.43 0.59 25.17
CA LEU A 24 10.75 0.73 23.74
C LEU A 24 10.45 -0.57 22.97
N THR A 25 10.86 -1.72 23.51
CA THR A 25 10.58 -3.03 22.87
C THR A 25 9.08 -3.32 22.79
N THR A 26 8.32 -3.00 23.85
CA THR A 26 6.85 -3.12 23.84
C THR A 26 6.21 -2.21 22.80
N GLN A 27 6.70 -0.97 22.66
CA GLN A 27 6.20 -0.03 21.66
C GLN A 27 6.52 -0.49 20.24
N LEU A 28 7.74 -1.00 19.99
CA LEU A 28 8.09 -1.58 18.70
C LEU A 28 7.18 -2.77 18.34
N ALA A 29 6.87 -3.64 19.30
CA ALA A 29 5.99 -4.78 19.07
C ALA A 29 4.56 -4.35 18.67
N LYS A 30 4.03 -3.29 19.29
CA LYS A 30 2.73 -2.72 18.91
C LYS A 30 2.76 -2.17 17.49
N ASN A 31 3.76 -1.35 17.17
CA ASN A 31 3.91 -0.77 15.83
C ASN A 31 4.07 -1.84 14.75
N LEU A 32 4.78 -2.94 15.05
CA LEU A 32 4.94 -4.07 14.13
C LEU A 32 3.58 -4.73 13.85
N LYS A 33 2.77 -4.95 14.89
CA LYS A 33 1.43 -5.53 14.74
C LYS A 33 0.50 -4.65 13.90
N GLU A 34 0.52 -3.34 14.14
CA GLU A 34 -0.25 -2.37 13.33
C GLU A 34 0.22 -2.39 11.85
N ALA A 35 1.52 -2.51 11.61
CA ALA A 35 2.07 -2.64 10.25
C ALA A 35 1.68 -3.96 9.58
N GLU A 36 1.60 -5.06 10.31
CA GLU A 36 1.12 -6.36 9.80
C GLU A 36 -0.37 -6.30 9.40
N GLU A 37 -1.21 -5.69 10.24
CA GLU A 37 -2.62 -5.47 9.92
C GLU A 37 -2.79 -4.58 8.68
N THR A 38 -2.01 -3.51 8.59
CA THR A 38 -1.99 -2.63 7.40
C THR A 38 -1.56 -3.39 6.14
N ASN A 39 -0.49 -4.19 6.24
CA ASN A 39 -0.02 -5.01 5.11
C ASN A 39 -1.07 -6.03 4.67
N LYS A 40 -1.80 -6.64 5.62
CA LYS A 40 -2.89 -7.57 5.28
C LYS A 40 -3.97 -6.88 4.45
N LEU A 41 -4.41 -5.68 4.86
CA LEU A 41 -5.39 -4.90 4.10
C LEU A 41 -4.87 -4.52 2.71
N LEU A 42 -3.59 -4.17 2.59
CA LEU A 42 -2.97 -3.87 1.29
C LEU A 42 -2.91 -5.09 0.38
N VAL A 43 -2.65 -6.28 0.91
CA VAL A 43 -2.67 -7.53 0.14
C VAL A 43 -4.08 -7.84 -0.34
N GLU A 44 -5.09 -7.78 0.54
CA GLU A 44 -6.49 -7.99 0.16
C GLU A 44 -6.97 -6.98 -0.90
N ALA A 45 -6.62 -5.70 -0.73
CA ALA A 45 -6.91 -4.66 -1.72
C ALA A 45 -6.22 -4.94 -3.05
N ARG A 46 -4.96 -5.42 -3.04
CA ARG A 46 -4.23 -5.81 -4.25
C ARG A 46 -4.90 -6.99 -4.94
N GLU A 47 -5.28 -8.04 -4.21
CA GLU A 47 -5.95 -9.22 -4.77
C GLU A 47 -7.30 -8.84 -5.39
N TYR A 48 -8.05 -7.97 -4.73
CA TYR A 48 -9.28 -7.40 -5.28
C TYR A 48 -9.00 -6.62 -6.58
N ILE A 49 -8.00 -5.72 -6.59
CA ILE A 49 -7.63 -4.97 -7.79
C ILE A 49 -7.17 -5.91 -8.91
N GLU A 50 -6.38 -6.94 -8.62
CA GLU A 50 -5.93 -7.91 -9.63
C GLU A 50 -7.09 -8.73 -10.20
N SER A 51 -8.04 -9.15 -9.36
CA SER A 51 -9.27 -9.83 -9.76
C SER A 51 -10.14 -8.95 -10.66
N VAL A 52 -10.32 -7.68 -10.30
CA VAL A 52 -11.22 -6.77 -11.01
C VAL A 52 -10.58 -6.16 -12.27
N CYS A 53 -9.29 -5.81 -12.23
CA CYS A 53 -8.59 -5.14 -13.31
C CYS A 53 -7.81 -6.09 -14.26
N GLY A 54 -7.65 -7.38 -13.92
CA GLY A 54 -6.92 -8.35 -14.76
C GLY A 54 -5.42 -8.05 -14.92
N VAL A 55 -4.82 -7.25 -14.03
CA VAL A 55 -3.42 -6.81 -14.13
C VAL A 55 -2.48 -7.85 -13.52
N GLY A 56 -2.37 -9.01 -14.16
CA GLY A 56 -1.34 -10.00 -13.82
C GLY A 56 0.04 -9.49 -14.22
N SER A 57 0.69 -8.68 -13.37
CA SER A 57 2.07 -8.25 -13.59
C SER A 57 3.03 -9.42 -13.34
N LYS A 58 3.36 -10.17 -14.39
CA LYS A 58 4.57 -11.02 -14.45
C LYS A 58 5.82 -10.14 -14.37
N LEU A 59 6.16 -9.65 -13.20
CA LEU A 59 7.49 -9.11 -12.90
C LEU A 59 8.35 -10.23 -12.28
N THR A 60 8.61 -11.28 -13.06
CA THR A 60 9.72 -12.19 -12.77
C THR A 60 10.90 -11.77 -13.63
N ALA A 61 11.80 -11.01 -13.02
CA ALA A 61 13.13 -10.76 -13.55
C ALA A 61 13.91 -12.09 -13.59
N LYS A 62 14.08 -12.70 -14.76
CA LYS A 62 15.22 -13.58 -15.04
C LYS A 62 15.70 -13.41 -16.48
N ARG A 63 17.03 -13.30 -16.59
CA ARG A 63 17.88 -13.14 -17.76
C ARG A 63 17.46 -14.01 -18.95
N GLY A 64 17.42 -13.38 -20.14
CA GLY A 64 17.59 -13.91 -21.49
C GLY A 64 17.07 -15.30 -21.84
N LEU A 65 16.07 -15.38 -22.75
CA LEU A 65 16.02 -16.41 -23.79
C LEU A 65 15.09 -15.99 -24.94
N LYS A 66 15.64 -15.93 -26.17
CA LYS A 66 14.87 -15.85 -27.41
C LYS A 66 13.98 -17.09 -27.52
N ARG A 67 12.66 -16.93 -27.55
CA ARG A 67 11.74 -17.91 -28.15
C ARG A 67 10.63 -17.20 -28.90
N SER A 68 10.76 -17.24 -30.22
CA SER A 68 9.70 -17.00 -31.18
C SER A 68 8.59 -18.02 -30.93
N HIS A 69 7.43 -17.57 -30.46
CA HIS A 69 6.18 -18.29 -30.64
C HIS A 69 5.12 -17.29 -31.05
N SER A 70 4.67 -17.46 -32.30
CA SER A 70 3.47 -16.86 -32.84
C SER A 70 2.29 -17.29 -31.97
N HIS A 71 1.76 -16.37 -31.18
CA HIS A 71 0.40 -16.42 -30.68
C HIS A 71 -0.22 -15.08 -31.04
N SER A 72 -1.36 -15.16 -31.73
CA SER A 72 -2.20 -14.04 -32.13
C SER A 72 -2.22 -12.97 -31.04
N SER A 73 -1.72 -11.79 -31.38
CA SER A 73 -1.94 -10.59 -30.59
C SER A 73 -3.42 -10.22 -30.68
N THR A 74 -4.27 -10.94 -29.96
CA THR A 74 -5.50 -10.34 -29.46
C THR A 74 -5.02 -9.28 -28.49
N SER A 75 -5.04 -8.02 -28.96
CA SER A 75 -4.80 -6.86 -28.13
C SER A 75 -5.57 -7.04 -26.82
N PRO A 76 -4.94 -6.87 -25.65
CA PRO A 76 -5.73 -6.79 -24.44
C PRO A 76 -6.63 -5.57 -24.67
N THR A 77 -7.94 -5.79 -24.83
CA THR A 77 -8.93 -4.73 -24.88
C THR A 77 -8.80 -3.98 -23.56
N LYS A 78 -7.97 -2.94 -23.57
CA LYS A 78 -7.64 -2.16 -22.38
C LYS A 78 -8.96 -1.54 -21.93
N LYS A 79 -9.46 -1.94 -20.78
CA LYS A 79 -10.64 -1.32 -20.15
C LYS A 79 -10.15 -0.23 -19.20
N LYS A 80 -10.84 0.92 -19.16
CA LYS A 80 -10.64 1.95 -18.14
C LYS A 80 -11.76 1.86 -17.11
N TYR A 81 -11.42 2.15 -15.87
CA TYR A 81 -12.38 2.20 -14.78
C TYR A 81 -12.90 3.64 -14.60
N CYS A 82 -14.22 3.79 -14.46
CA CYS A 82 -14.85 5.05 -14.11
C CYS A 82 -15.27 5.03 -12.63
N PHE A 83 -14.72 5.94 -11.83
CA PHE A 83 -15.01 6.03 -10.39
C PHE A 83 -16.45 6.48 -10.09
N PHE A 84 -16.98 7.44 -10.85
CA PHE A 84 -18.34 7.97 -10.62
C PHE A 84 -19.45 6.98 -10.97
N CYS A 85 -19.18 6.08 -11.92
CA CYS A 85 -20.14 5.07 -12.38
C CYS A 85 -19.84 3.67 -11.85
N ASN A 86 -18.69 3.45 -11.19
CA ASN A 86 -18.22 2.17 -10.66
C ASN A 86 -18.28 1.02 -11.68
N ILE A 87 -17.85 1.29 -12.93
CA ILE A 87 -17.85 0.31 -14.03
C ILE A 87 -16.56 0.36 -14.85
N TYR A 88 -16.26 -0.74 -15.55
CA TYR A 88 -15.20 -0.83 -16.53
C TYR A 88 -15.74 -0.61 -17.94
N VAL A 89 -15.17 0.37 -18.64
CA VAL A 89 -15.54 0.75 -20.00
C VAL A 89 -14.36 0.45 -20.92
N MET A 90 -14.62 0.04 -22.16
CA MET A 90 -13.54 -0.17 -23.13
C MET A 90 -12.79 1.15 -23.37
N ASN A 91 -11.47 1.08 -23.58
CA ASN A 91 -10.63 2.28 -23.82
C ASN A 91 -11.17 3.18 -24.93
N GLU A 92 -11.70 2.57 -25.99
CA GLU A 92 -12.24 3.23 -27.17
C GLU A 92 -13.54 3.98 -26.85
N ASP A 93 -14.38 3.40 -25.98
CA ASP A 93 -15.68 3.97 -25.57
C ASP A 93 -15.58 4.89 -24.35
N TYR A 94 -14.38 5.03 -23.76
CA TYR A 94 -14.23 5.75 -22.50
C TYR A 94 -14.60 7.24 -22.63
N ASN A 95 -14.22 7.90 -23.73
CA ASN A 95 -14.58 9.30 -23.94
C ASN A 95 -16.11 9.47 -24.13
N ALA A 96 -16.72 8.60 -24.93
CA ALA A 96 -18.18 8.59 -25.11
C ALA A 96 -18.93 8.31 -23.80
N HIS A 97 -18.37 7.46 -22.94
CA HIS A 97 -18.90 7.24 -21.59
C HIS A 97 -18.89 8.52 -20.75
N LEU A 98 -17.78 9.28 -20.76
CA LEU A 98 -17.68 10.54 -20.00
C LEU A 98 -18.66 11.62 -20.50
N GLU A 99 -18.97 11.61 -21.79
CA GLU A 99 -19.92 12.54 -22.42
C GLU A 99 -21.39 12.10 -22.28
N SER A 100 -21.66 10.89 -21.80
CA SER A 100 -23.02 10.39 -21.66
C SER A 100 -23.82 11.16 -20.59
N ASP A 101 -25.09 11.45 -20.87
CA ASP A 101 -25.97 12.16 -19.93
C ASP A 101 -26.02 11.48 -18.55
N LYS A 102 -26.05 10.15 -18.54
CA LYS A 102 -26.01 9.34 -17.29
C LYS A 102 -24.76 9.61 -16.47
N HIS A 103 -23.59 9.67 -17.11
CA HIS A 103 -22.34 9.97 -16.43
C HIS A 103 -22.35 11.41 -15.89
N ILE A 104 -22.80 12.37 -16.70
CA ILE A 104 -22.88 13.78 -16.34
C ILE A 104 -23.85 13.98 -15.15
N GLU A 105 -24.99 13.30 -15.14
CA GLU A 105 -25.96 13.31 -14.03
C GLU A 105 -25.36 12.74 -12.75
N LEU A 106 -24.69 11.58 -12.82
CA LEU A 106 -24.02 10.99 -11.67
C LEU A 106 -22.90 11.88 -11.14
N VAL A 107 -22.12 12.50 -12.01
CA VAL A 107 -21.09 13.48 -11.61
C VAL A 107 -21.76 14.66 -10.93
N LYS A 108 -22.83 15.24 -11.49
CA LYS A 108 -23.56 16.37 -10.89
C LYS A 108 -24.16 16.01 -9.52
N LEU A 109 -24.71 14.81 -9.37
CA LEU A 109 -25.28 14.33 -8.10
C LEU A 109 -24.18 14.12 -7.04
N ASN A 110 -23.01 13.62 -7.44
CA ASN A 110 -21.85 13.41 -6.56
C ASN A 110 -21.02 14.69 -6.30
N LYS A 111 -21.33 15.84 -6.92
CA LYS A 111 -20.66 17.14 -6.66
C LYS A 111 -20.91 17.69 -5.24
N LEU A 112 -21.63 16.99 -4.37
CA LEU A 112 -21.90 17.44 -3.01
C LEU A 112 -20.84 17.11 -1.96
N THR A 113 -19.76 16.35 -2.25
CA THR A 113 -18.56 16.35 -1.38
C THR A 113 -17.29 15.82 -2.08
N PRO A 114 -16.30 16.66 -2.39
CA PRO A 114 -14.91 16.26 -2.25
C PRO A 114 -14.53 16.24 -0.75
N PRO A 115 -13.75 15.27 -0.23
CA PRO A 115 -13.00 15.52 1.00
C PRO A 115 -11.96 16.60 0.67
N THR A 116 -12.30 17.86 0.93
CA THR A 116 -11.30 18.94 0.93
C THR A 116 -10.33 18.64 2.08
N SER A 117 -9.14 18.19 1.72
CA SER A 117 -7.94 18.40 2.52
C SER A 117 -7.69 19.91 2.64
N SER A 118 -8.43 20.57 3.53
CA SER A 118 -8.14 21.93 3.96
C SER A 118 -7.04 21.86 5.01
N SER A 119 -5.80 21.86 4.51
CA SER A 119 -4.62 22.28 5.24
C SER A 119 -4.87 23.70 5.78
N LYS A 120 -5.01 23.83 7.11
CA LYS A 120 -4.74 25.08 7.80
C LYS A 120 -3.25 25.37 7.66
N MET A 121 -2.91 26.50 7.08
CA MET A 121 -1.62 27.12 7.30
C MET A 121 -1.94 28.55 7.75
N ASP A 122 -2.02 28.69 9.07
CA ASP A 122 -2.10 29.97 9.75
C ASP A 122 -0.80 30.75 9.46
N ASN A 123 -0.93 32.03 9.13
CA ASN A 123 0.18 32.99 9.09
C ASN A 123 -0.28 34.28 9.75
#